data_AF-A0A956UYR1-F1
#
_entry.id   AF-A0A956UYR1-F1
#
_cell.length_a   1.000
_cell.length_b   1.000
_cell.length_c   1.000
_cell.angle_alpha   90.00
_cell.angle_beta   90.00
_cell.angle_gamma   90.00
#
_symmetry.space_group_name_H-M   'P 1'
#
loop_
_entity.id
_entity.type
_entity.pdbx_description
1 polymer ?
#
loop_
_entity_poly.entity_id
_entity_poly.type
_entity_poly.pdbx_seq_one_letter_code
_entity_poly.pdbx_strand_id
1 'polypeptide(L)'
;MTDYKLRKGKRVIMPDADTLAAAITALPAGIHTDLAKVRSEIAQQHDADQCCPVTVQRLLVTFSETGEVPYWRVVDPERPFARRLVGGGERVREMLARERA
;
A
#
# COMPACT_ATOMS: atom_id res chain seq x y z
N MET A 1 2.23 -15.99 43.49
CA MET A 1 1.08 -15.76 42.58
C MET A 1 1.64 -15.02 41.37
N THR A 2 1.87 -15.71 40.26
CA THR A 2 2.57 -15.13 39.09
C THR A 2 1.55 -14.40 38.24
N ASP A 3 1.71 -13.08 38.09
CA ASP A 3 0.85 -12.20 37.30
C ASP A 3 1.04 -12.50 35.80
N TYR A 4 0.13 -13.26 35.21
CA TYR A 4 0.13 -13.53 33.77
C TYR A 4 -0.49 -12.32 33.05
N LYS A 5 0.37 -11.39 32.63
CA LYS A 5 -0.04 -10.22 31.84
C LYS A 5 -0.52 -10.69 30.46
N LEU A 6 -1.84 -10.81 30.27
CA LEU A 6 -2.47 -11.13 28.99
C LEU A 6 -2.01 -10.11 27.92
N ARG A 7 -1.33 -10.58 26.88
CA ARG A 7 -1.00 -9.74 25.72
C ARG A 7 -2.28 -9.43 24.97
N LYS A 8 -2.69 -8.16 24.93
CA LYS A 8 -3.83 -7.71 24.13
C LYS A 8 -3.54 -7.99 22.65
N GLY A 9 -4.45 -8.70 21.98
CA GLY A 9 -4.36 -8.94 20.52
C GLY A 9 -4.45 -7.63 19.74
N LYS A 10 -3.83 -7.59 18.55
CA LYS A 10 -3.93 -6.44 17.64
C LYS A 10 -5.11 -6.63 16.68
N ARG A 11 -5.94 -5.60 16.51
CA ARG A 11 -6.97 -5.51 15.49
C ARG A 11 -6.32 -5.17 14.16
N VAL A 12 -6.58 -5.98 13.13
CA VAL A 12 -6.01 -5.79 11.80
C VAL A 12 -7.15 -5.62 10.79
N ILE A 13 -7.17 -4.51 10.06
CA ILE A 13 -8.07 -4.31 8.92
C ILE A 13 -7.48 -5.01 7.69
N MET A 14 -8.29 -5.81 7.00
CA MET A 14 -7.99 -6.32 5.67
C MET A 14 -8.69 -5.41 4.67
N PRO A 15 -7.99 -4.47 4.01
CA PRO A 15 -8.64 -3.56 3.08
C PRO A 15 -9.13 -4.33 1.86
N ASP A 16 -10.27 -3.92 1.31
CA ASP A 16 -10.70 -4.29 -0.03
C ASP A 16 -10.01 -3.42 -1.09
N ALA A 17 -10.27 -3.73 -2.36
CA ALA A 17 -9.70 -3.01 -3.50
C ALA A 17 -10.10 -1.52 -3.48
N ASP A 18 -11.37 -1.22 -3.24
CA ASP A 18 -11.89 0.14 -3.30
C ASP A 18 -11.27 1.05 -2.23
N THR A 19 -11.13 0.53 -1.01
CA THR A 19 -10.47 1.24 0.11
C THR A 19 -9.04 1.63 -0.25
N LEU A 20 -8.25 0.68 -0.79
CA LEU A 20 -6.86 0.96 -1.15
C LEU A 20 -6.76 1.85 -2.40
N ALA A 21 -7.62 1.64 -3.39
CA ALA A 21 -7.67 2.41 -4.62
C ALA A 21 -8.00 3.89 -4.33
N ALA A 22 -8.99 4.15 -3.48
CA ALA A 22 -9.34 5.49 -3.05
C ALA A 22 -8.18 6.17 -2.32
N ALA A 23 -7.53 5.46 -1.39
CA ALA A 23 -6.38 5.98 -0.65
C ALA A 23 -5.21 6.35 -1.57
N ILE A 24 -4.88 5.49 -2.55
CA ILE A 24 -3.78 5.75 -3.50
C ILE A 24 -4.12 6.87 -4.47
N THR A 25 -5.37 6.92 -4.95
CA THR A 25 -5.83 7.93 -5.92
C THR A 25 -5.81 9.34 -5.32
N ALA A 26 -6.09 9.47 -4.02
CA ALA A 26 -6.03 10.73 -3.29
C ALA A 26 -4.60 11.28 -3.10
N LEU A 27 -3.55 10.46 -3.33
CA LEU A 27 -2.17 10.90 -3.19
C LEU A 27 -1.78 11.89 -4.30
N PRO A 28 -0.89 12.85 -4.02
CA PRO A 28 -0.39 13.78 -5.03
C PRO A 28 0.26 13.06 -6.22
N ALA A 29 -0.09 13.48 -7.43
CA ALA A 29 0.53 12.99 -8.65
C ALA A 29 2.03 13.31 -8.69
N GLY A 30 2.84 12.40 -9.22
CA GLY A 30 4.29 12.56 -9.40
C GLY A 30 5.11 12.47 -8.12
N ILE A 31 4.47 12.28 -6.95
CA ILE A 31 5.13 12.17 -5.65
C ILE A 31 5.00 10.73 -5.13
N HIS A 32 6.15 10.13 -4.81
CA HIS A 32 6.16 8.85 -4.11
C HIS A 32 5.84 9.06 -2.63
N THR A 33 4.84 8.34 -2.14
CA THR A 33 4.43 8.29 -0.73
C THR A 33 4.76 6.92 -0.15
N ASP A 34 5.29 6.87 1.06
CA ASP A 34 5.59 5.59 1.73
C ASP A 34 4.32 4.76 1.96
N LEU A 35 4.29 3.53 1.45
CA LEU A 35 3.20 2.58 1.64
C LEU A 35 2.90 2.30 3.13
N ALA A 36 3.90 2.38 4.00
CA ALA A 36 3.70 2.24 5.44
C ALA A 36 2.82 3.36 5.99
N LYS A 37 2.96 4.59 5.46
CA LYS A 37 2.12 5.73 5.84
C LYS A 37 0.67 5.52 5.41
N VAL A 38 0.45 5.14 4.16
CA VAL A 38 -0.89 4.84 3.61
C VAL A 38 -1.59 3.74 4.42
N ARG A 39 -0.86 2.67 4.77
CA ARG A 39 -1.38 1.61 5.63
C ARG A 39 -1.76 2.08 7.03
N SER A 40 -0.98 2.97 7.63
CA SER A 40 -1.29 3.54 8.95
C SER A 40 -2.53 4.42 8.89
N GLU A 41 -2.70 5.21 7.82
CA GLU A 41 -3.88 6.05 7.61
C GLU A 41 -5.15 5.19 7.43
N ILE A 42 -5.09 4.13 6.62
CA ILE A 42 -6.21 3.17 6.50
C ILE A 42 -6.52 2.52 7.85
N ALA A 43 -5.51 2.11 8.63
CA ALA A 43 -5.75 1.52 9.95
C ALA A 43 -6.47 2.50 10.88
N GLN A 44 -6.04 3.77 10.90
CA GLN A 44 -6.65 4.82 11.71
C GLN A 44 -8.11 5.10 11.31
N GLN A 45 -8.39 5.17 10.01
CA GLN A 45 -9.74 5.42 9.48
C GLN A 45 -10.75 4.32 9.84
N HIS A 46 -10.27 3.10 10.07
CA HIS A 46 -11.09 1.92 10.37
C HIS A 46 -11.02 1.46 11.84
N ASP A 47 -10.50 2.30 12.75
CA ASP A 47 -10.29 1.94 14.17
C ASP A 47 -9.57 0.59 14.35
N ALA A 48 -8.54 0.35 13.53
CA ALA A 48 -7.69 -0.82 13.59
C ALA A 48 -6.29 -0.44 14.10
N ASP A 49 -5.58 -1.39 14.71
CA ASP A 49 -4.19 -1.16 15.12
C ASP A 49 -3.26 -1.21 13.91
N GLN A 50 -3.61 -2.00 12.88
CA GLN A 50 -2.79 -2.20 11.69
C GLN A 50 -3.64 -2.48 10.45
N CYS A 51 -3.13 -2.13 9.28
CA CYS A 51 -3.63 -2.59 7.98
C CYS A 51 -2.80 -3.78 7.48
N CYS A 52 -3.47 -4.84 7.02
CA CYS A 52 -2.84 -6.11 6.63
C CYS A 52 -1.84 -5.91 5.47
N PRO A 53 -0.52 -6.08 5.69
CA PRO A 53 0.49 -5.83 4.66
C PRO A 53 0.39 -6.81 3.50
N VAL A 54 -0.03 -8.05 3.75
CA VAL A 54 -0.14 -9.09 2.71
C VAL A 54 -1.30 -8.79 1.77
N THR A 55 -2.46 -8.38 2.31
CA THR A 55 -3.63 -7.99 1.49
C THR A 55 -3.30 -6.80 0.61
N VAL A 56 -2.67 -5.76 1.18
CA VAL A 56 -2.23 -4.57 0.42
C VAL A 56 -1.27 -4.96 -0.71
N GLN A 57 -0.27 -5.81 -0.45
CA GLN A 57 0.64 -6.27 -1.49
C GLN A 57 -0.05 -7.04 -2.62
N ARG A 58 -1.05 -7.88 -2.30
CA ARG A 58 -1.82 -8.60 -3.33
C ARG A 58 -2.61 -7.64 -4.20
N LEU A 59 -3.30 -6.67 -3.59
CA LEU A 59 -4.05 -5.65 -4.33
C LEU A 59 -3.14 -4.80 -5.21
N LEU A 60 -1.94 -4.43 -4.75
CA LEU A 60 -0.97 -3.70 -5.58
C LEU A 60 -0.51 -4.50 -6.81
N VAL A 61 -0.38 -5.84 -6.69
CA VAL A 61 -0.10 -6.71 -7.85
C VAL A 61 -1.28 -6.66 -8.82
N THR A 62 -2.51 -6.83 -8.33
CA THR A 62 -3.73 -6.73 -9.15
C THR A 62 -3.85 -5.38 -9.85
N PHE A 63 -3.59 -4.27 -9.16
CA PHE A 63 -3.59 -2.94 -9.77
C PHE A 63 -2.50 -2.77 -10.84
N SER A 64 -1.37 -3.47 -10.70
CA SER A 64 -0.34 -3.47 -11.75
C SER A 64 -0.78 -4.23 -13.00
N GLU A 65 -1.66 -5.22 -12.85
CA GLU A 65 -2.23 -6.00 -13.96
C GLU A 65 -3.35 -5.24 -14.67
N THR A 66 -4.22 -4.56 -13.93
CA THR A 66 -5.35 -3.80 -14.51
C THR A 66 -4.95 -2.41 -15.01
N GLY A 67 -4.00 -1.76 -14.34
CA GLY A 67 -3.56 -0.40 -14.65
C GLY A 67 -4.52 0.71 -14.21
N GLU A 68 -5.59 0.38 -13.47
CA GLU A 68 -6.68 1.31 -13.12
C GLU A 68 -6.33 2.26 -11.96
N VAL A 69 -5.36 1.89 -11.12
CA VAL A 69 -4.98 2.64 -9.91
C VAL A 69 -3.53 3.10 -10.04
N PRO A 70 -3.16 4.34 -9.65
CA PRO A 70 -1.80 4.86 -9.76
C PRO A 70 -0.86 4.27 -8.68
N TYR A 71 -0.72 2.94 -8.65
CA TYR A 71 0.03 2.19 -7.66
C TYR A 71 1.51 2.61 -7.59
N TRP A 72 2.06 3.16 -8.67
CA TRP A 72 3.42 3.70 -8.72
C TRP A 72 3.65 4.84 -7.72
N ARG A 73 2.59 5.51 -7.23
CA ARG A 73 2.70 6.54 -6.20
C ARG A 73 3.06 5.98 -4.81
N VAL A 74 2.95 4.67 -4.57
CA VAL A 74 3.23 4.04 -3.27
C VAL A 74 4.26 2.92 -3.31
N VAL A 75 4.78 2.59 -4.49
CA VAL A 75 5.77 1.53 -4.65
C VAL A 75 7.15 2.15 -4.80
N ASP A 76 8.08 1.73 -3.94
CA ASP A 76 9.50 2.03 -4.09
C ASP A 76 10.11 1.12 -5.18
N PRO A 77 10.58 1.68 -6.31
CA PRO A 77 11.09 0.90 -7.45
C PRO A 77 12.40 0.15 -7.13
N GLU A 78 13.13 0.53 -6.08
CA GLU A 78 14.39 -0.09 -5.69
C GLU A 78 14.19 -1.30 -4.77
N ARG A 79 12.97 -1.51 -4.24
CA ARG A 79 12.69 -2.59 -3.30
C ARG A 79 12.35 -3.89 -4.02
N PRO A 80 12.68 -5.06 -3.45
CA PRO A 80 12.38 -6.36 -4.06
C PRO A 80 10.90 -6.58 -4.42
N PHE A 81 9.97 -5.94 -3.69
CA PHE A 81 8.55 -6.03 -3.98
C PHE A 81 8.19 -5.54 -5.39
N ALA A 82 8.88 -4.51 -5.91
CA ALA A 82 8.59 -3.97 -7.24
C ALA A 82 8.73 -5.03 -8.36
N ARG A 83 9.58 -6.05 -8.18
CA ARG A 83 9.76 -7.16 -9.14
C ARG A 83 8.52 -8.04 -9.31
N ARG A 84 7.55 -7.95 -8.39
CA ARG A 84 6.28 -8.70 -8.46
C ARG A 84 5.21 -7.99 -9.29
N LEU A 85 5.45 -6.76 -9.69
CA LEU A 85 4.50 -5.93 -10.44
C LEU A 85 4.75 -6.08 -11.94
N VAL A 86 3.70 -5.90 -12.74
CA VAL A 86 3.82 -5.87 -14.20
C VAL A 86 4.78 -4.75 -14.62
N GLY A 87 5.86 -5.12 -15.34
CA GLY A 87 6.92 -4.20 -15.76
C GLY A 87 7.92 -3.82 -14.66
N GLY A 88 7.79 -4.37 -13.45
CA GLY A 88 8.78 -4.22 -12.38
C GLY A 88 8.96 -2.78 -11.88
N GLY A 89 10.12 -2.54 -11.24
CA GLY A 89 10.50 -1.21 -10.77
C GLY A 89 10.75 -0.19 -11.90
N GLU A 90 11.11 -0.66 -13.10
CA GLU A 90 11.27 0.21 -14.27
C GLU A 90 9.95 0.91 -14.64
N ARG A 91 8.86 0.14 -14.74
CA ARG A 91 7.54 0.70 -15.00
C ARG A 91 7.11 1.71 -13.95
N VAL A 92 7.42 1.46 -12.67
CA VAL A 92 7.14 2.41 -11.58
C VAL A 92 7.88 3.74 -11.80
N ARG A 93 9.18 3.70 -12.17
CA ARG A 93 9.96 4.92 -12.47
C ARG A 93 9.40 5.68 -13.67
N GLU A 94 9.05 4.97 -14.74
CA GLU A 94 8.44 5.56 -15.94
C GLU A 94 7.14 6.31 -15.60
N MET A 95 6.24 5.67 -14.86
CA MET A 95 4.93 6.27 -14.54
C MET A 95 5.07 7.48 -13.61
N LEU A 96 5.96 7.42 -12.61
CA LEU A 96 6.27 8.58 -11.77
C LEU A 96 6.89 9.74 -12.57
N ALA A 97 7.72 9.44 -13.57
CA ALA A 97 8.29 10.47 -14.44
C ALA A 97 7.22 11.11 -15.34
N ARG A 98 6.28 10.30 -15.87
CA ARG A 98 5.17 10.79 -16.70
C ARG A 98 4.24 11.75 -15.97
N GLU A 99 4.01 11.55 -14.68
CA GLU A 99 3.17 12.46 -13.87
C GLU A 99 3.86 13.79 -13.51
N ARG A 100 5.18 13.90 -13.72
CA ARG A 100 5.95 15.13 -13.44
C ARG A 100 6.21 15.98 -14.69
N ALA A 101 5.94 15.44 -15.87
CA ALA A 101 6.08 16.12 -17.15
C ALA A 101 4.83 16.95 -17.47
#